data_AF-A0A9X4ETJ0-F1
#
_entry.id   AF-A0A9X4ETJ0-F1
#
_cell.length_a   1.000
_cell.length_b   1.000
_cell.length_c   1.000
_cell.angle_alpha   90.00
_cell.angle_beta   90.00
_cell.angle_gamma   90.00
#
_symmetry.space_group_name_H-M   'P 1'
#
loop_
_entity.id
_entity.type
_entity.pdbx_description
1 polymer ?
#
loop_
_entity_poly.entity_id
_entity_poly.type
_entity_poly.pdbx_seq_one_letter_code
_entity_poly.pdbx_strand_id
1 'polypeptide(L)'
;MKTTKHIFKFLSLFIGLTLIVSCSSSDDLDDSPLSTKDSYYEITIDGTKYENNTVSTSSATIVKGTDQESQRSFYTIFAYVEDEEVKVNAFPVKIDGELKPFGRSEDENSAVVVTLNNKVYTSKSGAITIKKDAPYSTVNSGTDQVGKTETLLEFSGTFIDSNEVEVSISGTLYVAKKVDF
;
A
#
# COMPACT_ATOMS: atom_id res chain seq x y z
N MET A 1 -14.18 23.32 -13.13
CA MET A 1 -14.65 22.82 -11.81
C MET A 1 -15.70 21.72 -11.99
N LYS A 2 -15.28 20.47 -12.26
CA LYS A 2 -16.14 19.26 -12.20
C LYS A 2 -15.37 17.99 -11.79
N THR A 3 -14.04 18.01 -11.76
CA THR A 3 -13.16 16.82 -11.59
C THR A 3 -13.00 16.36 -10.13
N THR A 4 -13.11 17.27 -9.16
CA THR A 4 -12.93 17.01 -7.72
C THR A 4 -13.92 15.99 -7.14
N LYS A 5 -15.00 15.66 -7.85
CA LYS A 5 -15.99 14.66 -7.44
C LYS A 5 -15.55 13.20 -7.66
N HIS A 6 -14.51 12.94 -8.46
CA HIS A 6 -14.14 11.57 -8.85
C HIS A 6 -13.06 10.94 -7.97
N ILE A 7 -12.08 11.70 -7.48
CA ILE A 7 -10.99 11.19 -6.62
C ILE A 7 -11.51 10.82 -5.22
N PHE A 8 -12.43 11.62 -4.66
CA PHE A 8 -13.08 11.29 -3.39
C PHE A 8 -13.95 10.03 -3.48
N LYS A 9 -14.40 9.66 -4.69
CA LYS A 9 -15.12 8.40 -4.94
C LYS A 9 -14.20 7.18 -4.96
N PHE A 10 -12.97 7.29 -5.44
CA PHE A 10 -12.00 6.18 -5.38
C PHE A 10 -11.63 5.86 -3.93
N LEU A 11 -11.32 6.87 -3.11
CA LEU A 11 -10.95 6.67 -1.71
C LEU A 11 -12.12 6.10 -0.85
N SER A 12 -13.36 6.52 -1.14
CA SER A 12 -14.56 5.98 -0.46
C SER A 12 -14.98 4.59 -0.98
N LEU A 13 -14.58 4.19 -2.19
CA LEU A 13 -14.78 2.83 -2.71
C LEU A 13 -13.89 1.80 -1.99
N PHE A 14 -12.69 2.20 -1.54
CA PHE A 14 -11.75 1.32 -0.83
C PHE A 14 -12.10 1.07 0.64
N ILE A 15 -12.77 2.01 1.31
CA ILE A 15 -13.30 1.79 2.68
C ILE A 15 -14.56 0.90 2.65
N GLY A 16 -15.27 0.84 1.52
CA GLY A 16 -16.44 -0.05 1.36
C GLY A 16 -16.10 -1.51 1.07
N LEU A 17 -14.90 -1.80 0.54
CA LEU A 17 -14.51 -3.15 0.14
C LEU A 17 -14.01 -4.04 1.29
N THR A 18 -13.84 -3.48 2.49
CA THR A 18 -13.54 -4.24 3.72
C THR A 18 -14.75 -4.98 4.31
N LEU A 19 -15.96 -4.85 3.73
CA LEU A 19 -17.19 -5.41 4.32
C LEU A 19 -17.97 -6.43 3.46
N ILE A 20 -17.46 -6.88 2.32
CA ILE A 20 -18.13 -7.95 1.55
C ILE A 20 -17.11 -9.01 1.13
N VAL A 21 -16.85 -9.95 2.03
CA VAL A 21 -16.38 -11.30 1.65
C VAL A 21 -17.50 -12.26 2.01
N SER A 22 -18.46 -12.39 1.10
CA SER A 22 -19.34 -13.57 1.08
C SER A 22 -18.54 -14.76 0.60
N CYS A 23 -18.65 -15.83 1.36
CA CYS A 23 -18.04 -17.14 1.17
C CYS A 23 -18.34 -17.70 -0.24
N SER A 24 -17.30 -18.06 -1.00
CA SER A 24 -17.41 -19.10 -2.03
C SER A 24 -16.14 -19.94 -2.04
N SER A 25 -16.29 -21.21 -1.70
CA SER A 25 -15.29 -22.26 -1.79
C SER A 25 -15.04 -22.67 -3.24
N SER A 26 -13.79 -22.86 -3.63
CA SER A 26 -13.27 -24.15 -4.13
C SER A 26 -11.80 -24.01 -4.55
N ASP A 27 -11.12 -25.13 -4.40
CA ASP A 27 -9.66 -25.34 -4.38
C ASP A 27 -8.98 -25.09 -5.73
N ASP A 28 -7.73 -24.60 -5.63
CA ASP A 28 -6.60 -25.16 -6.38
C ASP A 28 -5.32 -24.92 -5.55
N LEU A 29 -4.78 -26.04 -5.05
CA LEU A 29 -3.48 -26.13 -4.37
C LEU A 29 -2.37 -26.00 -5.42
N ASP A 30 -1.55 -24.95 -5.31
CA ASP A 30 -0.29 -24.85 -6.05
C ASP A 30 0.89 -24.67 -5.08
N ASP A 31 1.86 -25.55 -5.27
CA ASP A 31 2.89 -25.99 -4.34
C ASP A 31 4.18 -25.17 -4.56
N SER A 32 4.12 -23.90 -4.16
CA SER A 32 5.24 -22.95 -4.19
C SER A 32 5.53 -22.44 -2.77
N PRO A 33 6.81 -22.29 -2.37
CA PRO A 33 7.22 -22.28 -0.97
C PRO A 33 6.39 -21.32 -0.13
N LEU A 34 5.76 -21.86 0.91
CA LEU A 34 5.09 -21.13 2.00
C LEU A 34 5.94 -19.91 2.35
N SER A 35 5.34 -18.71 2.33
CA SER A 35 6.10 -17.48 2.57
C SER A 35 6.91 -17.57 3.86
N THR A 36 8.19 -17.27 3.76
CA THR A 36 9.21 -17.61 4.77
C THR A 36 9.19 -16.77 6.05
N LYS A 37 8.31 -15.77 6.19
CA LYS A 37 8.26 -14.83 7.34
C LYS A 37 6.87 -14.23 7.55
N ASP A 38 6.53 -13.89 8.80
CA ASP A 38 5.37 -13.09 9.17
C ASP A 38 5.45 -11.67 8.58
N SER A 39 4.30 -11.01 8.42
CA SER A 39 4.24 -9.58 8.08
C SER A 39 4.90 -8.74 9.18
N TYR A 40 5.63 -7.69 8.81
CA TYR A 40 6.36 -6.85 9.76
C TYR A 40 6.46 -5.39 9.29
N TYR A 41 6.81 -4.51 10.23
CA TYR A 41 7.30 -3.18 9.94
C TYR A 41 8.51 -2.82 10.81
N GLU A 42 9.37 -1.97 10.26
CA GLU A 42 10.40 -1.26 11.00
C GLU A 42 10.37 0.19 10.55
N ILE A 43 9.98 1.12 11.42
CA ILE A 43 9.91 2.55 11.10
C ILE A 43 10.79 3.36 12.05
N THR A 44 11.34 4.46 11.57
CA THR A 44 12.08 5.43 12.37
C THR A 44 11.45 6.80 12.19
N ILE A 45 11.05 7.43 13.30
CA ILE A 45 10.46 8.77 13.33
C ILE A 45 11.37 9.65 14.18
N ASP A 46 11.98 10.69 13.59
CA ASP A 46 12.96 11.57 14.22
C ASP A 46 14.05 10.83 15.03
N GLY A 47 14.56 9.74 14.46
CA GLY A 47 15.60 8.91 15.06
C GLY A 47 15.12 7.89 16.10
N THR A 48 13.84 7.89 16.46
CA THR A 48 13.24 6.87 17.35
C THR A 48 12.71 5.70 16.51
N LYS A 49 13.14 4.47 16.83
CA LYS A 49 12.71 3.25 16.13
C LYS A 49 11.43 2.68 16.75
N TYR A 50 10.49 2.29 15.90
CA TYR A 50 9.30 1.51 16.24
C TYR A 50 9.25 0.30 15.30
N GLU A 51 9.08 -0.90 15.83
CA GLU A 51 9.09 -2.12 15.03
C GLU A 51 8.15 -3.18 15.59
N ASN A 52 7.60 -4.00 14.70
CA ASN A 52 6.90 -5.21 15.06
C ASN A 52 7.20 -6.28 14.01
N ASN A 53 7.73 -7.41 14.45
CA ASN A 53 8.18 -8.51 13.61
C ASN A 53 7.09 -9.55 13.29
N THR A 54 5.91 -9.43 13.92
CA THR A 54 4.78 -10.36 13.75
C THR A 54 3.47 -9.59 13.81
N VAL A 55 3.06 -9.02 12.67
CA VAL A 55 1.81 -8.26 12.55
C VAL A 55 0.66 -9.17 12.13
N SER A 56 -0.37 -9.25 12.98
CA SER A 56 -1.57 -10.04 12.70
C SER A 56 -2.51 -9.41 11.66
N THR A 57 -2.56 -8.08 11.60
CA THR A 57 -3.44 -7.33 10.70
C THR A 57 -2.62 -6.71 9.58
N SER A 58 -2.58 -7.40 8.44
CA SER A 58 -1.85 -6.93 7.26
C SER A 58 -2.57 -7.32 5.97
N SER A 59 -2.36 -6.52 4.92
CA SER A 59 -2.92 -6.77 3.59
C SER A 59 -2.11 -6.06 2.53
N ALA A 60 -1.95 -6.68 1.37
CA ALA A 60 -1.41 -5.99 0.22
C ALA A 60 -2.13 -6.42 -1.05
N THR A 61 -2.54 -5.42 -1.82
CA THR A 61 -3.28 -5.58 -3.08
C THR A 61 -2.56 -4.82 -4.17
N ILE A 62 -2.48 -5.42 -5.35
CA ILE A 62 -1.95 -4.83 -6.56
C ILE A 62 -3.09 -4.52 -7.52
N VAL A 63 -3.03 -3.36 -8.17
CA VAL A 63 -3.92 -3.01 -9.28
C VAL A 63 -3.04 -2.64 -10.47
N LYS A 64 -3.29 -3.30 -11.60
CA LYS A 64 -2.61 -3.04 -12.87
C LYS A 64 -3.65 -2.79 -13.96
N GLY A 65 -3.35 -1.87 -14.86
CA GLY A 65 -4.23 -1.59 -16.00
C GLY A 65 -3.63 -0.57 -16.95
N THR A 66 -4.47 -0.09 -17.85
CA THR A 66 -4.15 0.99 -18.78
C THR A 66 -5.19 2.08 -18.61
N ASP A 67 -4.75 3.31 -18.36
CA ASP A 67 -5.65 4.45 -18.28
C ASP A 67 -6.27 4.74 -19.66
N GLN A 68 -7.60 4.90 -19.72
CA GLN A 68 -8.32 5.01 -20.98
C GLN A 68 -8.09 6.35 -21.69
N GLU A 69 -7.81 7.42 -20.94
CA GLU A 69 -7.63 8.76 -21.51
C GLU A 69 -6.20 8.95 -22.02
N SER A 70 -5.23 8.67 -21.17
CA SER A 70 -3.81 8.85 -21.47
C SER A 70 -3.19 7.66 -22.21
N GLN A 71 -3.86 6.51 -22.26
CA GLN A 71 -3.35 5.24 -22.80
C GLN A 71 -2.08 4.75 -22.09
N ARG A 72 -1.80 5.26 -20.90
CA ARG A 72 -0.61 4.93 -20.12
C ARG A 72 -0.86 3.72 -19.25
N SER A 73 0.17 2.89 -19.11
CA SER A 73 0.11 1.74 -18.21
C SER A 73 0.24 2.21 -16.78
N PHE A 74 -0.63 1.75 -15.89
CA PHE A 74 -0.53 2.02 -14.46
C PHE A 74 -0.37 0.74 -13.67
N TYR A 75 0.36 0.87 -12.57
CA TYR A 75 0.62 -0.17 -11.60
C TYR A 75 0.61 0.49 -10.23
N THR A 76 -0.19 -0.02 -9.30
CA THR A 76 -0.18 0.47 -7.93
C THR A 76 -0.28 -0.69 -6.95
N ILE A 77 0.40 -0.55 -5.81
CA ILE A 77 0.25 -1.44 -4.66
C ILE A 77 -0.42 -0.66 -3.55
N PHE A 78 -1.39 -1.28 -2.90
CA PHE A 78 -1.95 -0.85 -1.63
C PHE A 78 -1.38 -1.81 -0.59
N ALA A 79 -0.43 -1.37 0.23
CA ALA A 79 0.17 -2.20 1.28
C ALA A 79 -0.17 -1.64 2.66
N TYR A 80 -0.50 -2.54 3.58
CA TYR A 80 -1.05 -2.22 4.88
C TYR A 80 -0.52 -3.15 5.97
N VAL A 81 -0.16 -2.55 7.11
CA VAL A 81 0.06 -3.23 8.39
C VAL A 81 -0.52 -2.37 9.52
N GLU A 82 -0.99 -3.04 10.57
CA GLU A 82 -1.51 -2.42 11.78
C GLU A 82 -1.28 -3.30 12.99
N ASP A 83 -0.82 -2.69 14.07
CA ASP A 83 -0.94 -3.20 15.42
C ASP A 83 -1.60 -2.15 16.35
N GLU A 84 -1.51 -2.35 17.67
CA GLU A 84 -2.15 -1.47 18.65
C GLU A 84 -1.61 -0.03 18.63
N GLU A 85 -0.34 0.17 18.28
CA GLU A 85 0.34 1.46 18.37
C GLU A 85 0.55 2.11 17.00
N VAL A 86 0.86 1.28 15.99
CA VAL A 86 1.33 1.72 14.68
C VAL A 86 0.46 1.18 13.56
N LYS A 87 0.17 2.06 12.61
CA LYS A 87 -0.47 1.71 11.34
C LYS A 87 0.29 2.34 10.18
N VAL A 88 0.69 1.53 9.20
CA VAL A 88 1.39 2.00 8.00
C VAL A 88 0.58 1.63 6.77
N ASN A 89 0.28 2.63 5.95
CA ASN A 89 -0.34 2.47 4.64
C ASN A 89 0.63 3.00 3.60
N ALA A 90 0.98 2.20 2.62
CA ALA A 90 1.83 2.61 1.52
C ALA A 90 1.13 2.37 0.18
N PHE A 91 1.20 3.37 -0.69
CA PHE A 91 0.50 3.42 -1.97
C PHE A 91 1.48 3.79 -3.10
N PRO A 92 2.50 2.97 -3.42
CA PRO A 92 3.35 3.26 -4.58
C PRO A 92 2.53 3.21 -5.88
N VAL A 93 2.78 4.19 -6.76
CA VAL A 93 2.16 4.31 -8.08
C VAL A 93 3.27 4.38 -9.12
N LYS A 94 3.24 3.47 -10.09
CA LYS A 94 4.07 3.49 -11.29
C LYS A 94 3.20 3.78 -12.50
N ILE A 95 3.61 4.73 -13.33
CA ILE A 95 3.01 4.95 -14.66
C ILE A 95 4.12 4.79 -15.70
N ASP A 96 3.86 3.93 -16.69
CA ASP A 96 4.84 3.51 -17.70
C ASP A 96 6.13 2.96 -17.10
N GLY A 97 5.99 2.21 -16.01
CA GLY A 97 7.10 1.62 -15.26
C GLY A 97 7.84 2.58 -14.32
N GLU A 98 7.62 3.90 -14.46
CA GLU A 98 8.27 4.91 -13.63
C GLU A 98 7.47 5.18 -12.36
N LEU A 99 8.13 5.04 -11.20
CA LEU A 99 7.53 5.39 -9.92
C LEU A 99 7.29 6.90 -9.85
N LYS A 100 6.05 7.27 -9.54
CA LYS A 100 5.68 8.67 -9.41
C LYS A 100 6.00 9.19 -8.02
N PRO A 101 6.85 10.23 -7.89
CA PRO A 101 7.20 10.79 -6.60
C PRO A 101 5.99 11.51 -6.01
N PHE A 102 5.93 11.56 -4.67
CA PHE A 102 4.92 12.36 -3.99
C PHE A 102 5.05 13.86 -4.33
N GLY A 103 3.93 14.56 -4.52
CA GLY A 103 3.87 16.02 -4.53
C GLY A 103 4.26 16.71 -5.84
N ARG A 104 4.32 15.99 -6.97
CA ARG A 104 4.64 16.59 -8.29
C ARG A 104 3.42 16.80 -9.21
N SER A 105 2.31 16.10 -9.00
CA SER A 105 1.01 16.36 -9.64
C SER A 105 -0.13 15.98 -8.68
N GLU A 106 -1.34 16.52 -8.85
CA GLU A 106 -2.47 16.21 -7.93
C GLU A 106 -3.03 14.79 -8.11
N ASP A 107 -2.75 14.13 -9.24
CA ASP A 107 -3.54 12.97 -9.67
C ASP A 107 -2.79 11.61 -9.62
N GLU A 108 -1.46 11.57 -9.55
CA GLU A 108 -0.68 10.32 -9.70
C GLU A 108 0.53 10.26 -8.75
N ASN A 109 0.33 10.26 -7.44
CA ASN A 109 1.44 10.28 -6.47
C ASN A 109 1.57 8.97 -5.69
N SER A 110 2.81 8.50 -5.53
CA SER A 110 3.10 7.49 -4.51
C SER A 110 3.07 8.13 -3.13
N ALA A 111 2.41 7.50 -2.14
CA ALA A 111 2.30 8.05 -0.79
C ALA A 111 2.55 7.01 0.30
N VAL A 112 2.95 7.47 1.48
CA VAL A 112 2.94 6.69 2.73
C VAL A 112 2.23 7.48 3.81
N VAL A 113 1.36 6.80 4.56
CA VAL A 113 0.72 7.35 5.76
C VAL A 113 1.10 6.47 6.94
N VAL A 114 1.72 7.08 7.94
CA VAL A 114 2.08 6.44 9.20
C VAL A 114 1.18 7.01 10.27
N THR A 115 0.53 6.16 11.06
CA THR A 115 -0.17 6.55 12.27
C THR A 115 0.57 5.95 13.46
N LEU A 116 0.91 6.76 14.45
CA LEU A 116 1.53 6.34 15.70
C LEU A 116 0.71 6.91 16.86
N ASN A 117 0.19 6.08 17.77
CA ASN A 117 -0.59 6.53 18.92
C ASN A 117 -1.72 7.52 18.53
N ASN A 118 -2.47 7.21 17.47
CA ASN A 118 -3.52 8.06 16.86
C ASN A 118 -3.04 9.37 16.21
N LYS A 119 -1.74 9.66 16.19
CA LYS A 119 -1.17 10.79 15.45
C LYS A 119 -0.85 10.35 14.02
N VAL A 120 -1.41 11.05 13.04
CA VAL A 120 -1.26 10.74 11.61
C VAL A 120 -0.15 11.59 10.99
N TYR A 121 0.72 10.94 10.24
CA TYR A 121 1.82 11.53 9.47
C TYR A 121 1.64 11.15 8.00
N THR A 122 1.50 12.16 7.13
CA THR A 122 1.38 11.95 5.69
C THR A 122 2.67 12.32 5.01
N SER A 123 3.18 11.46 4.12
CA SER A 123 4.37 11.75 3.32
C SER A 123 4.17 13.06 2.55
N LYS A 124 5.12 13.99 2.62
CA LYS A 124 5.15 15.26 1.88
C LYS A 124 6.17 15.25 0.75
N SER A 125 7.28 14.55 0.93
CA SER A 125 8.30 14.34 -0.10
C SER A 125 9.14 13.13 0.30
N GLY A 126 9.84 12.52 -0.66
CA GLY A 126 10.69 11.37 -0.38
C GLY A 126 10.64 10.32 -1.48
N ALA A 127 11.29 9.20 -1.20
CA ALA A 127 11.34 8.05 -2.09
C ALA A 127 10.66 6.85 -1.44
N ILE A 128 9.97 6.07 -2.26
CA ILE A 128 9.46 4.75 -1.91
C ILE A 128 10.12 3.79 -2.88
N THR A 129 10.64 2.67 -2.40
CA THR A 129 11.26 1.64 -3.23
C THR A 129 10.47 0.36 -3.05
N ILE A 130 10.03 -0.22 -4.17
CA ILE A 130 9.44 -1.56 -4.18
C ILE A 130 10.60 -2.55 -4.32
N LYS A 131 10.90 -3.30 -3.26
CA LYS A 131 11.98 -4.31 -3.27
C LYS A 131 11.49 -5.67 -3.70
N LYS A 132 10.25 -6.01 -3.35
CA LYS A 132 9.59 -7.25 -3.72
C LYS A 132 8.10 -6.99 -3.88
N ASP A 133 7.52 -7.51 -4.96
CA ASP A 133 6.09 -7.62 -5.17
C ASP A 133 5.83 -8.92 -5.93
N ALA A 134 5.11 -9.85 -5.30
CA ALA A 134 4.79 -11.14 -5.88
C ALA A 134 3.29 -11.43 -5.72
N PRO A 135 2.50 -11.37 -6.80
CA PRO A 135 1.08 -11.68 -6.72
C PRO A 135 0.89 -13.16 -6.34
N TYR A 136 -0.04 -13.45 -5.45
CA TYR A 136 -0.39 -14.83 -5.05
C TYR A 136 -1.86 -15.18 -5.28
N SER A 137 -2.70 -14.20 -5.63
CA SER A 137 -4.04 -14.43 -6.14
C SER A 137 -4.42 -13.26 -7.03
N THR A 138 -4.91 -13.50 -8.24
CA THR A 138 -5.28 -12.43 -9.19
C THR A 138 -6.71 -12.63 -9.65
N VAL A 139 -7.48 -11.55 -9.66
CA VAL A 139 -8.84 -11.45 -10.19
C VAL A 139 -8.84 -10.46 -11.34
N ASN A 140 -9.38 -10.87 -12.48
CA ASN A 140 -9.52 -10.01 -13.66
C ASN A 140 -10.89 -9.33 -13.63
N SER A 141 -10.90 -8.00 -13.58
CA SER A 141 -12.11 -7.18 -13.68
C SER A 141 -12.07 -6.36 -14.98
N GLY A 142 -12.44 -7.00 -16.10
CA GLY A 142 -12.57 -6.35 -17.40
C GLY A 142 -11.24 -5.88 -17.99
N THR A 143 -10.82 -4.65 -17.66
CA THR A 143 -9.56 -4.01 -18.09
C THR A 143 -8.50 -3.96 -17.01
N ASP A 144 -8.89 -4.21 -15.75
CA ASP A 144 -8.03 -4.06 -14.59
C ASP A 144 -7.77 -5.42 -13.95
N GLN A 145 -6.52 -5.64 -13.55
CA GLN A 145 -6.12 -6.82 -12.78
C GLN A 145 -5.96 -6.42 -11.33
N VAL A 146 -6.77 -7.02 -10.44
CA VAL A 146 -6.69 -6.80 -9.00
C VAL A 146 -6.23 -8.09 -8.35
N GLY A 147 -5.13 -8.07 -7.61
CA GLY A 147 -4.61 -9.26 -6.96
C GLY A 147 -4.10 -9.01 -5.56
N LYS A 148 -4.10 -10.03 -4.70
CA LYS A 148 -3.36 -9.98 -3.45
C LYS A 148 -1.90 -10.31 -3.71
N THR A 149 -0.99 -9.69 -2.98
CA THR A 149 0.45 -9.79 -3.22
C THR A 149 1.25 -9.87 -1.93
N GLU A 150 2.36 -10.60 -1.96
CA GLU A 150 3.43 -10.46 -0.99
C GLU A 150 4.23 -9.21 -1.39
N THR A 151 4.50 -8.31 -0.45
CA THR A 151 5.16 -7.03 -0.77
C THR A 151 6.23 -6.67 0.24
N LEU A 152 7.40 -6.23 -0.22
CA LEU A 152 8.42 -5.54 0.57
C LEU A 152 8.63 -4.14 0.00
N LEU A 153 8.38 -3.12 0.82
CA LEU A 153 8.60 -1.71 0.52
C LEU A 153 9.63 -1.13 1.48
N GLU A 154 10.50 -0.27 0.97
CA GLU A 154 11.31 0.65 1.76
C GLU A 154 10.86 2.08 1.44
N PHE A 155 10.82 2.96 2.43
CA PHE A 155 10.50 4.36 2.22
C PHE A 155 11.33 5.26 3.12
N SER A 156 11.56 6.48 2.65
CA SER A 156 12.22 7.53 3.41
C SER A 156 11.82 8.89 2.88
N GLY A 157 11.52 9.83 3.78
CA GLY A 157 11.10 11.15 3.36
C GLY A 157 10.72 12.09 4.49
N THR A 158 10.23 13.25 4.09
CA THR A 158 9.61 14.23 5.00
C THR A 158 8.12 13.96 5.06
N PHE A 159 7.56 13.93 6.26
CA PHE A 159 6.15 13.75 6.54
C PHE A 159 5.62 14.97 7.28
N ILE A 160 4.31 15.20 7.19
CA ILE A 160 3.61 16.27 7.92
C ILE A 160 2.55 15.67 8.84
N ASP A 161 2.43 16.23 10.05
CA ASP A 161 1.32 15.93 10.95
C ASP A 161 0.13 16.89 10.75
N SER A 162 -0.92 16.74 11.56
CA SER A 162 -2.12 17.60 11.51
C SER A 162 -1.88 19.08 11.82
N ASN A 163 -0.73 19.40 12.42
CA ASN A 163 -0.32 20.77 12.74
C ASN A 163 0.72 21.29 11.72
N GLU A 164 0.87 20.60 10.58
CA GLU A 164 1.84 20.91 9.53
C GLU A 164 3.31 20.85 9.99
N VAL A 165 3.59 20.15 11.10
CA VAL A 165 4.96 19.97 11.57
C VAL A 165 5.64 18.92 10.68
N GLU A 166 6.77 19.32 10.08
CA GLU A 166 7.59 18.41 9.29
C GLU A 166 8.42 17.49 10.18
N VAL A 167 8.39 16.20 9.85
CA VAL A 167 9.04 15.12 10.59
C VAL A 167 9.75 14.21 9.61
N SER A 168 10.96 13.76 9.94
CA SER A 168 11.68 12.81 9.11
C SER A 168 11.23 11.40 9.45
N ILE A 169 10.75 10.65 8.45
CA ILE A 169 10.34 9.25 8.64
C ILE A 169 10.97 8.38 7.56
N SER A 170 11.54 7.26 8.00
CA SER A 170 11.96 6.16 7.15
C SER A 170 11.42 4.84 7.66
N GLY A 171 11.36 3.83 6.80
CA GLY A 171 10.97 2.51 7.23
C GLY A 171 10.96 1.44 6.16
N THR A 172 10.75 0.22 6.63
CA THR A 172 10.54 -0.99 5.85
C THR A 172 9.19 -1.57 6.21
N LEU A 173 8.42 -1.93 5.19
CA LEU A 173 7.11 -2.55 5.31
C LEU A 173 7.11 -3.86 4.55
N TYR A 174 6.82 -4.97 5.23
CA TYR A 174 6.66 -6.27 4.61
C TYR A 174 5.28 -6.85 4.91
N VAL A 175 4.58 -7.24 3.85
CA VAL A 175 3.30 -7.95 3.91
C VAL A 175 3.51 -9.34 3.33
N ALA A 176 3.34 -10.36 4.17
CA ALA A 176 3.48 -11.76 3.80
C ALA A 176 2.29 -12.27 2.97
N LYS A 177 2.49 -13.39 2.27
CA LYS A 177 1.38 -14.18 1.71
C LYS A 177 0.58 -14.74 2.89
N LYS A 178 -0.74 -14.56 2.87
CA LYS A 178 -1.60 -15.23 3.86
C LYS A 178 -1.52 -16.73 3.61
N VAL A 179 -1.08 -17.49 4.62
CA VAL A 179 -1.18 -18.95 4.60
C VAL A 179 -2.63 -19.28 4.98
N ASP A 180 -3.42 -19.72 4.01
CA ASP A 180 -4.75 -20.24 4.29
C ASP A 180 -4.58 -21.60 5.00
N PHE A 181 -5.11 -21.72 6.21
CA PHE A 181 -5.12 -22.97 7.02
C PHE A 181 -6.44 -23.72 6.82
#